data_AF-A0A2M7KHX1-F1
#
_entry.id   AF-A0A2M7KHX1-F1
#
_cell.length_a   1.000
_cell.length_b   1.000
_cell.length_c   1.000
_cell.angle_alpha   90.00
_cell.angle_beta   90.00
_cell.angle_gamma   90.00
#
_symmetry.space_group_name_H-M   'P 1'
#
loop_
_entity.id
_entity.type
_entity.pdbx_description
1 polymer ?
#
loop_
_entity_poly.entity_id
_entity_poly.type
_entity_poly.pdbx_seq_one_letter_code
_entity_poly.pdbx_strand_id
1 'polypeptide(L)'
;GRDIVQHGGAKKIRVEYNDLHHANLLNNDSGATYAWGTDGEGSVLAYNWIHDNAAANGIYLDNFCKNFVVHHNVIWDCGGNAIRLNSDANNHLICNNTLTRCTGAFGVYTYSGHTPTQQGTRLVNNLLTGRLKQSDPAVFVQGELGPELDHNGSYPMDARGVPTPTSGAIDAGVEVPGLTDGFKGKAPDLGAYEFGGDYWVAGADWTEEPGTPSLVKDLRFEPRPPVTEATMITEGLQLWLDAADAASVEAEANGSVLRWQDNSAHRRDAVPAKPGSAFVLQPGALNGKPVVHFGGADSLKLGTFRTGPGPLTVLVVSQGREAAGAGWQRIVGARTGSGFAKDWEEPNWILARPGGGKPAAYGAELFTLKRRNAYVLEGVVLGGSTSADTQYLDADIAEVLVYDHCLAEDEDDALQEYLAKKWGFKLP
;
A
#
# COMPACT_ATOMS: atom_id res chain seq x y z
N GLY A 1 22.28 -3.99 -10.42
CA GLY A 1 22.66 -5.34 -9.94
C GLY A 1 21.46 -5.99 -9.26
N ARG A 2 21.62 -7.19 -8.69
CA ARG A 2 20.54 -7.94 -8.03
C ARG A 2 20.29 -7.50 -6.58
N ASP A 3 21.30 -7.27 -5.77
CA ASP A 3 21.23 -6.82 -4.37
C ASP A 3 22.51 -6.02 -4.10
N ILE A 4 22.58 -5.19 -3.05
CA ILE A 4 23.86 -4.56 -2.64
C ILE A 4 24.62 -5.50 -1.72
N VAL A 5 23.96 -5.92 -0.62
CA VAL A 5 24.54 -6.83 0.37
C VAL A 5 23.74 -8.14 0.39
N GLN A 6 24.24 -9.15 -0.32
CA GLN A 6 23.74 -10.52 -0.19
C GLN A 6 24.45 -11.20 0.97
N HIS A 7 23.70 -11.65 1.97
CA HIS A 7 24.23 -12.24 3.20
C HIS A 7 23.59 -13.60 3.53
N GLY A 8 23.26 -14.38 2.51
CA GLY A 8 22.73 -15.73 2.66
C GLY A 8 23.77 -16.68 3.26
N GLY A 9 23.39 -17.43 4.29
CA GLY A 9 24.28 -18.35 5.02
C GLY A 9 25.28 -17.68 5.96
N ALA A 10 25.32 -16.35 6.01
CA ALA A 10 26.20 -15.60 6.90
C ALA A 10 25.64 -15.56 8.34
N LYS A 11 26.53 -15.53 9.33
CA LYS A 11 26.21 -15.60 10.76
C LYS A 11 27.00 -14.56 11.53
N LYS A 12 26.39 -13.95 12.55
CA LYS A 12 27.02 -12.96 13.45
C LYS A 12 27.68 -11.80 12.70
N ILE A 13 27.13 -11.44 11.54
CA ILE A 13 27.64 -10.31 10.76
C ILE A 13 27.14 -9.00 11.36
N ARG A 14 27.84 -7.92 11.03
CA ARG A 14 27.41 -6.55 11.34
C ARG A 14 27.45 -5.75 10.05
N VAL A 15 26.31 -5.23 9.64
CA VAL A 15 26.17 -4.28 8.53
C VAL A 15 25.71 -2.98 9.15
N GLU A 16 26.65 -2.08 9.39
CA GLU A 16 26.38 -0.86 10.14
C GLU A 16 26.97 0.39 9.51
N TYR A 17 26.29 1.53 9.70
CA TYR A 17 26.72 2.85 9.24
C TYR A 17 26.95 2.92 7.73
N ASN A 18 26.16 2.18 6.93
CA ASN A 18 26.24 2.19 5.48
C ASN A 18 25.13 3.04 4.86
N ASP A 19 25.45 3.72 3.77
CA ASP A 19 24.47 4.31 2.86
C ASP A 19 24.29 3.38 1.65
N LEU A 20 23.13 2.72 1.57
CA LEU A 20 22.83 1.64 0.64
C LEU A 20 21.70 2.07 -0.30
N HIS A 21 22.03 2.42 -1.55
CA HIS A 21 21.05 3.04 -2.43
C HIS A 21 21.19 2.72 -3.94
N HIS A 22 20.13 3.03 -4.72
CA HIS A 22 20.03 2.76 -6.17
C HIS A 22 20.25 1.30 -6.58
N ALA A 23 19.71 0.37 -5.79
CA ALA A 23 19.76 -1.05 -6.09
C ALA A 23 18.60 -1.49 -7.02
N ASN A 24 18.63 -2.77 -7.39
CA ASN A 24 17.51 -3.46 -8.04
C ASN A 24 16.97 -2.87 -9.35
N LEU A 25 17.83 -2.26 -10.17
CA LEU A 25 17.42 -1.67 -11.45
C LEU A 25 16.99 -2.68 -12.53
N LEU A 26 17.27 -3.98 -12.35
CA LEU A 26 17.06 -5.01 -13.38
C LEU A 26 16.33 -6.26 -12.89
N ASN A 27 15.95 -6.32 -11.61
CA ASN A 27 15.31 -7.49 -11.02
C ASN A 27 14.21 -7.10 -10.03
N ASN A 28 13.33 -8.07 -9.80
CA ASN A 28 12.32 -8.04 -8.75
C ASN A 28 12.61 -9.17 -7.75
N ASP A 29 11.90 -9.21 -6.62
CA ASP A 29 12.03 -10.19 -5.54
C ASP A 29 13.43 -10.22 -4.89
N SER A 30 13.75 -9.10 -4.23
CA SER A 30 15.09 -8.80 -3.73
C SER A 30 15.07 -7.64 -2.74
N GLY A 31 16.23 -7.24 -2.22
CA GLY A 31 16.36 -6.06 -1.37
C GLY A 31 17.73 -5.40 -1.48
N ALA A 32 17.89 -4.22 -0.90
CA ALA A 32 19.22 -3.60 -0.79
C ALA A 32 20.13 -4.51 0.05
N THR A 33 19.57 -5.12 1.11
CA THR A 33 20.14 -6.30 1.77
C THR A 33 19.23 -7.51 1.56
N TYR A 34 19.83 -8.69 1.36
CA TYR A 34 19.07 -9.91 1.08
C TYR A 34 19.67 -11.16 1.73
N ALA A 35 18.82 -11.93 2.39
CA ALA A 35 19.11 -13.32 2.78
C ALA A 35 17.88 -14.21 2.63
N TRP A 36 18.13 -15.48 2.35
CA TRP A 36 17.12 -16.56 2.30
C TRP A 36 17.65 -17.75 3.10
N GLY A 37 16.79 -18.47 3.81
CA GLY A 37 17.16 -19.70 4.51
C GLY A 37 18.30 -19.55 5.53
N THR A 38 18.42 -18.37 6.14
CA THR A 38 19.61 -18.00 6.93
C THR A 38 19.28 -17.86 8.41
N ASP A 39 20.01 -18.60 9.25
CA ASP A 39 20.10 -18.32 10.68
C ASP A 39 21.17 -17.25 10.91
N GLY A 40 20.76 -16.05 11.32
CA GLY A 40 21.68 -14.96 11.58
C GLY A 40 22.56 -15.18 12.80
N GLU A 41 22.17 -16.06 13.74
CA GLU A 41 22.84 -16.23 15.05
C GLU A 41 23.16 -14.89 15.76
N GLY A 42 22.27 -13.90 15.65
CA GLY A 42 22.48 -12.55 16.21
C GLY A 42 23.17 -11.57 15.25
N SER A 43 23.13 -11.81 13.93
CA SER A 43 23.54 -10.83 12.93
C SER A 43 22.80 -9.50 13.11
N VAL A 44 23.54 -8.39 12.99
CA VAL A 44 23.06 -7.02 13.21
C VAL A 44 23.03 -6.24 11.89
N LEU A 45 21.88 -5.66 11.58
CA LEU A 45 21.71 -4.67 10.52
C LEU A 45 21.26 -3.35 11.17
N ALA A 46 22.17 -2.38 11.34
CA ALA A 46 21.85 -1.19 12.13
C ALA A 46 22.50 0.11 11.69
N TYR A 47 21.89 1.25 12.03
CA TYR A 47 22.44 2.58 11.72
C TYR A 47 22.72 2.80 10.22
N ASN A 48 21.98 2.11 9.35
CA ASN A 48 22.12 2.27 7.90
C ASN A 48 21.07 3.25 7.36
N TRP A 49 21.45 3.94 6.30
CA TRP A 49 20.51 4.57 5.37
C TRP A 49 20.29 3.62 4.20
N ILE A 50 19.04 3.30 3.90
CA ILE A 50 18.68 2.36 2.84
C ILE A 50 17.60 2.99 1.97
N HIS A 51 17.92 3.28 0.72
CA HIS A 51 16.98 4.07 -0.08
C HIS A 51 17.08 3.98 -1.60
N ASP A 52 16.10 4.57 -2.29
CA ASP A 52 16.00 4.59 -3.75
C ASP A 52 16.16 3.19 -4.37
N ASN A 53 15.60 2.17 -3.70
CA ASN A 53 15.67 0.81 -4.20
C ASN A 53 14.54 0.54 -5.19
N ALA A 54 14.84 0.54 -6.48
CA ALA A 54 13.85 0.82 -7.53
C ALA A 54 12.60 -0.08 -7.53
N ALA A 55 12.77 -1.41 -7.52
CA ALA A 55 11.66 -2.37 -7.68
C ALA A 55 11.67 -3.47 -6.60
N ALA A 56 12.19 -3.17 -5.40
CA ALA A 56 12.51 -4.16 -4.39
C ALA A 56 12.42 -3.59 -2.96
N ASN A 57 12.60 -4.46 -1.97
CA ASN A 57 12.48 -4.11 -0.55
C ASN A 57 13.73 -3.37 -0.04
N GLY A 58 13.65 -2.66 1.08
CA GLY A 58 14.85 -2.10 1.74
C GLY A 58 15.72 -3.23 2.31
N ILE A 59 15.30 -3.77 3.44
CA ILE A 59 15.87 -4.98 4.05
C ILE A 59 14.95 -6.17 3.71
N TYR A 60 15.52 -7.23 3.14
CA TYR A 60 14.77 -8.44 2.83
C TYR A 60 15.35 -9.65 3.56
N LEU A 61 14.67 -10.03 4.64
CA LEU A 61 14.85 -11.32 5.30
C LEU A 61 13.80 -12.26 4.71
N ASP A 62 14.21 -12.99 3.69
CA ASP A 62 13.35 -13.85 2.90
C ASP A 62 13.03 -15.16 3.66
N ASN A 63 12.27 -16.04 3.02
CA ASN A 63 11.73 -17.24 3.64
C ASN A 63 12.80 -18.03 4.43
N PHE A 64 12.39 -18.52 5.60
CA PHE A 64 13.17 -19.38 6.49
C PHE A 64 14.37 -18.69 7.16
N CYS A 65 14.33 -17.37 7.29
CA CYS A 65 15.29 -16.61 8.08
C CYS A 65 14.94 -16.62 9.58
N LYS A 66 15.96 -16.48 10.44
CA LYS A 66 15.78 -16.37 11.90
C LYS A 66 16.94 -15.70 12.62
N ASN A 67 16.71 -15.21 13.84
CA ASN A 67 17.73 -14.70 14.76
C ASN A 67 18.55 -13.50 14.20
N PHE A 68 17.88 -12.53 13.57
CA PHE A 68 18.51 -11.25 13.19
C PHE A 68 18.07 -10.13 14.14
N VAL A 69 18.94 -9.17 14.38
CA VAL A 69 18.66 -7.93 15.09
C VAL A 69 18.76 -6.78 14.09
N VAL A 70 17.65 -6.10 13.83
CA VAL A 70 17.54 -5.02 12.83
C VAL A 70 17.07 -3.77 13.53
N HIS A 71 17.94 -2.78 13.69
CA HIS A 71 17.60 -1.59 14.48
C HIS A 71 18.20 -0.29 14.00
N HIS A 72 17.55 0.83 14.31
CA HIS A 72 18.09 2.16 14.02
C HIS A 72 18.46 2.37 12.54
N ASN A 73 17.76 1.71 11.60
CA ASN A 73 17.90 2.00 10.18
C ASN A 73 16.89 3.08 9.78
N VAL A 74 17.26 3.91 8.80
CA VAL A 74 16.36 4.86 8.15
C VAL A 74 16.16 4.37 6.72
N ILE A 75 14.94 3.95 6.39
CA ILE A 75 14.62 3.30 5.12
C ILE A 75 13.57 4.10 4.37
N TRP A 76 13.88 4.51 3.14
CA TRP A 76 12.95 5.31 2.32
C TRP A 76 12.99 5.03 0.83
N ASP A 77 11.98 5.47 0.09
CA ASP A 77 11.90 5.39 -1.38
C ASP A 77 12.24 4.00 -1.98
N CYS A 78 11.87 2.93 -1.29
CA CYS A 78 11.98 1.58 -1.83
C CYS A 78 10.69 1.21 -2.58
N GLY A 79 10.85 0.56 -3.74
CA GLY A 79 9.75 0.11 -4.60
C GLY A 79 8.92 -1.03 -4.01
N GLY A 80 9.44 -1.73 -3.00
CA GLY A 80 8.75 -2.72 -2.17
C GLY A 80 8.57 -2.27 -0.72
N ASN A 81 8.54 -3.22 0.21
CA ASN A 81 8.44 -2.92 1.63
C ASN A 81 9.75 -2.36 2.19
N ALA A 82 9.67 -1.54 3.24
CA ALA A 82 10.87 -1.06 3.91
C ALA A 82 11.65 -2.24 4.53
N ILE A 83 10.95 -3.10 5.27
CA ILE A 83 11.48 -4.36 5.81
C ILE A 83 10.53 -5.50 5.43
N ARG A 84 11.02 -6.46 4.64
CA ARG A 84 10.27 -7.65 4.22
C ARG A 84 10.71 -8.85 5.05
N LEU A 85 9.74 -9.53 5.67
CA LEU A 85 9.95 -10.66 6.58
C LEU A 85 9.15 -11.86 6.07
N ASN A 86 9.61 -12.49 4.98
CA ASN A 86 8.89 -13.62 4.42
C ASN A 86 8.99 -14.85 5.34
N SER A 87 7.93 -15.64 5.37
CA SER A 87 7.76 -16.70 6.37
C SER A 87 8.45 -18.01 5.94
N ASP A 88 9.13 -18.76 6.79
CA ASP A 88 9.26 -18.54 8.24
C ASP A 88 10.22 -17.42 8.58
N ALA A 89 9.85 -16.55 9.52
CA ALA A 89 10.67 -15.42 9.97
C ALA A 89 10.65 -15.37 11.51
N ASN A 90 11.48 -16.19 12.14
CA ASN A 90 11.39 -16.48 13.58
C ASN A 90 12.47 -15.77 14.40
N ASN A 91 12.14 -15.38 15.63
CA ASN A 91 13.09 -14.81 16.60
C ASN A 91 13.90 -13.60 16.07
N HIS A 92 13.35 -12.83 15.13
CA HIS A 92 13.96 -11.56 14.76
C HIS A 92 13.61 -10.50 15.80
N LEU A 93 14.53 -9.57 16.06
CA LEU A 93 14.23 -8.34 16.78
C LEU A 93 14.33 -7.19 15.78
N ILE A 94 13.20 -6.56 15.46
CA ILE A 94 13.11 -5.45 14.52
C ILE A 94 12.68 -4.20 15.30
N CYS A 95 13.62 -3.35 15.69
CA CYS A 95 13.29 -2.24 16.59
C CYS A 95 13.89 -0.88 16.26
N ASN A 96 13.19 0.20 16.62
CA ASN A 96 13.70 1.56 16.46
C ASN A 96 14.14 1.88 15.02
N ASN A 97 13.42 1.43 14.00
CA ASN A 97 13.68 1.83 12.61
C ASN A 97 12.73 2.95 12.19
N THR A 98 13.19 3.88 11.36
CA THR A 98 12.35 4.91 10.71
C THR A 98 12.07 4.47 9.27
N LEU A 99 10.81 4.15 8.97
CA LEU A 99 10.38 3.52 7.73
C LEU A 99 9.38 4.43 7.01
N THR A 100 9.72 4.89 5.81
CA THR A 100 8.88 5.89 5.11
C THR A 100 8.91 5.76 3.60
N ARG A 101 7.89 6.28 2.92
CA ARG A 101 7.83 6.39 1.44
C ARG A 101 8.07 5.06 0.67
N CYS A 102 7.89 3.93 1.33
CA CYS A 102 7.92 2.59 0.73
C CYS A 102 6.50 2.18 0.29
N THR A 103 6.29 1.00 -0.31
CA THR A 103 4.91 0.52 -0.56
C THR A 103 4.19 0.06 0.71
N GLY A 104 4.95 -0.12 1.78
CA GLY A 104 4.50 -0.39 3.14
C GLY A 104 5.71 -0.63 4.04
N ALA A 105 5.58 -0.33 5.33
CA ALA A 105 6.64 -0.57 6.32
C ALA A 105 7.09 -2.04 6.36
N PHE A 106 6.12 -2.96 6.40
CA PHE A 106 6.34 -4.40 6.55
C PHE A 106 5.56 -5.21 5.51
N GLY A 107 5.97 -6.45 5.31
CA GLY A 107 5.26 -7.40 4.45
C GLY A 107 5.72 -8.84 4.67
N VAL A 108 4.82 -9.78 4.40
CA VAL A 108 5.09 -11.22 4.47
C VAL A 108 4.63 -11.93 3.19
N TYR A 109 5.37 -12.94 2.79
CA TYR A 109 4.96 -13.93 1.79
C TYR A 109 5.26 -15.33 2.31
N THR A 110 4.40 -16.28 1.91
CA THR A 110 4.50 -17.68 2.28
C THR A 110 4.15 -18.53 1.07
N TYR A 111 4.90 -19.61 0.85
CA TYR A 111 4.59 -20.56 -0.22
C TYR A 111 3.22 -21.23 -0.01
N SER A 112 2.54 -21.51 -1.12
CA SER A 112 1.26 -22.22 -1.12
C SER A 112 1.37 -23.57 -0.40
N GLY A 113 0.44 -23.84 0.52
CA GLY A 113 0.39 -25.09 1.28
C GLY A 113 1.34 -25.14 2.48
N HIS A 114 2.13 -24.10 2.74
CA HIS A 114 2.96 -23.96 3.93
C HIS A 114 2.23 -23.13 4.99
N THR A 115 2.26 -23.58 6.25
CA THR A 115 1.72 -22.82 7.38
C THR A 115 2.77 -21.81 7.83
N PRO A 116 2.52 -20.50 7.69
CA PRO A 116 3.52 -19.50 8.06
C PRO A 116 3.69 -19.37 9.56
N THR A 117 4.91 -19.01 9.97
CA THR A 117 5.23 -18.58 11.34
C THR A 117 6.17 -17.37 11.37
N GLN A 118 5.94 -16.50 12.34
CA GLN A 118 6.78 -15.41 12.79
C GLN A 118 7.04 -15.50 14.30
N GLN A 119 6.94 -16.70 14.89
CA GLN A 119 7.04 -16.90 16.33
C GLN A 119 8.37 -16.40 16.89
N GLY A 120 8.28 -15.74 18.04
CA GLY A 120 9.41 -15.12 18.73
C GLY A 120 9.96 -13.87 18.05
N THR A 121 9.48 -13.51 16.84
CA THR A 121 9.83 -12.23 16.22
C THR A 121 9.10 -11.09 16.92
N ARG A 122 9.82 -10.01 17.20
CA ARG A 122 9.33 -8.82 17.88
C ARG A 122 9.58 -7.60 17.01
N LEU A 123 8.53 -6.81 16.77
CA LEU A 123 8.62 -5.52 16.09
C LEU A 123 8.27 -4.43 17.11
N VAL A 124 9.28 -3.64 17.50
CA VAL A 124 9.18 -2.77 18.67
C VAL A 124 9.70 -1.37 18.37
N ASN A 125 9.05 -0.32 18.83
CA ASN A 125 9.52 1.07 18.72
C ASN A 125 9.77 1.61 17.30
N ASN A 126 9.18 1.04 16.24
CA ASN A 126 9.42 1.55 14.87
C ASN A 126 8.56 2.78 14.57
N LEU A 127 9.15 3.79 13.93
CA LEU A 127 8.48 4.99 13.43
C LEU A 127 8.14 4.81 11.94
N LEU A 128 6.88 5.00 11.59
CA LEU A 128 6.31 4.73 10.27
C LEU A 128 5.68 6.00 9.69
N THR A 129 5.37 6.04 8.39
CA THR A 129 4.56 7.11 7.76
C THR A 129 3.18 6.67 7.28
N GLY A 130 2.68 5.58 7.86
CA GLY A 130 1.37 4.99 7.57
C GLY A 130 0.91 4.09 8.71
N ARG A 131 -0.29 3.54 8.57
CA ARG A 131 -0.90 2.62 9.55
C ARG A 131 -0.12 1.31 9.58
N LEU A 132 0.04 0.79 10.79
CA LEU A 132 0.42 -0.60 10.99
C LEU A 132 -0.80 -1.49 10.74
N LYS A 133 -0.86 -2.13 9.57
CA LYS A 133 -1.96 -3.04 9.16
C LYS A 133 -1.83 -4.40 9.84
N GLN A 134 -1.92 -4.39 11.17
CA GLN A 134 -1.61 -5.53 12.04
C GLN A 134 -2.48 -6.77 11.78
N SER A 135 -3.73 -6.58 11.34
CA SER A 135 -4.67 -7.65 11.02
C SER A 135 -4.62 -8.10 9.55
N ASP A 136 -3.73 -7.54 8.75
CA ASP A 136 -3.57 -7.90 7.33
C ASP A 136 -2.63 -9.10 7.19
N PRO A 137 -3.11 -10.27 6.70
CA PRO A 137 -2.29 -11.46 6.51
C PRO A 137 -1.22 -11.31 5.42
N ALA A 138 -1.28 -10.27 4.58
CA ALA A 138 -0.22 -9.93 3.64
C ALA A 138 0.92 -9.12 4.29
N VAL A 139 0.68 -8.57 5.49
CA VAL A 139 1.66 -7.79 6.26
C VAL A 139 2.28 -8.63 7.37
N PHE A 140 1.46 -9.37 8.13
CA PHE A 140 1.92 -10.20 9.24
C PHE A 140 1.26 -11.58 9.25
N VAL A 141 1.98 -12.57 9.79
CA VAL A 141 1.37 -13.84 10.19
C VAL A 141 0.39 -13.57 11.33
N GLN A 142 -0.79 -14.19 11.25
CA GLN A 142 -1.92 -13.91 12.15
C GLN A 142 -2.01 -14.93 13.29
N GLY A 143 -2.59 -14.53 14.42
CA GLY A 143 -2.85 -15.40 15.57
C GLY A 143 -1.58 -15.80 16.34
N GLU A 144 -1.59 -16.98 16.97
CA GLU A 144 -0.50 -17.47 17.84
C GLU A 144 0.84 -17.72 17.12
N LEU A 145 0.83 -17.74 15.80
CA LEU A 145 2.02 -17.87 14.96
C LEU A 145 2.56 -16.50 14.51
N GLY A 146 1.87 -15.41 14.84
CA GLY A 146 2.27 -14.05 14.51
C GLY A 146 3.42 -13.51 15.36
N PRO A 147 3.99 -12.36 14.97
CA PRO A 147 4.98 -11.66 15.76
C PRO A 147 4.35 -10.90 16.94
N GLU A 148 5.18 -10.52 17.90
CA GLU A 148 4.84 -9.51 18.90
C GLU A 148 5.00 -8.12 18.28
N LEU A 149 3.95 -7.30 18.35
CA LEU A 149 3.95 -5.91 17.90
C LEU A 149 3.80 -5.02 19.13
N ASP A 150 4.74 -4.10 19.37
CA ASP A 150 4.69 -3.22 20.53
C ASP A 150 5.24 -1.82 20.21
N HIS A 151 4.58 -0.77 20.71
CA HIS A 151 4.99 0.63 20.55
C HIS A 151 5.47 1.05 19.14
N ASN A 152 4.85 0.57 18.06
CA ASN A 152 5.10 1.06 16.70
C ASN A 152 4.06 2.14 16.36
N GLY A 153 4.45 3.20 15.65
CA GLY A 153 3.52 4.30 15.38
C GLY A 153 3.90 5.19 14.21
N SER A 154 2.92 5.98 13.77
CA SER A 154 3.07 6.99 12.73
C SER A 154 2.97 8.37 13.35
N TYR A 155 4.08 9.11 13.33
CA TYR A 155 4.19 10.40 14.01
C TYR A 155 5.07 11.37 13.22
N PRO A 156 4.92 12.69 13.47
CA PRO A 156 5.70 13.71 12.83
C PRO A 156 7.23 13.53 12.89
N MET A 157 7.91 13.80 11.78
CA MET A 157 9.38 13.88 11.73
C MET A 157 9.85 15.00 10.80
N ASP A 158 11.04 15.53 11.08
CA ASP A 158 11.68 16.57 10.28
C ASP A 158 12.31 16.01 9.00
N ALA A 159 12.91 16.89 8.19
CA ALA A 159 13.56 16.52 6.93
C ALA A 159 14.67 15.46 7.07
N ARG A 160 15.24 15.30 8.27
CA ARG A 160 16.32 14.35 8.55
C ARG A 160 15.80 12.99 9.01
N GLY A 161 14.50 12.87 9.27
CA GLY A 161 13.85 11.69 9.84
C GLY A 161 13.86 11.65 11.36
N VAL A 162 14.12 12.79 12.02
CA VAL A 162 14.13 12.93 13.49
C VAL A 162 12.73 13.36 13.95
N PRO A 163 12.17 12.83 15.05
CA PRO A 163 10.91 13.32 15.61
C PRO A 163 10.89 14.85 15.75
N THR A 164 9.78 15.50 15.37
CA THR A 164 9.63 16.95 15.58
C THR A 164 9.32 17.24 17.07
N PRO A 165 9.50 18.48 17.57
CA PRO A 165 9.25 18.80 18.98
C PRO A 165 7.82 18.52 19.49
N THR A 166 6.85 18.39 18.58
CA THR A 166 5.45 18.06 18.90
C THR A 166 5.09 16.62 18.54
N SER A 167 6.07 15.83 18.12
CA SER A 167 5.86 14.46 17.68
C SER A 167 5.46 13.57 18.84
N GLY A 168 4.42 12.76 18.64
CA GLY A 168 4.03 11.71 19.57
C GLY A 168 4.98 10.51 19.58
N ALA A 169 6.05 10.54 18.77
CA ALA A 169 7.13 9.56 18.85
C ALA A 169 8.05 9.76 20.07
N ILE A 170 8.05 10.97 20.66
CA ILE A 170 8.94 11.31 21.77
C ILE A 170 8.46 10.63 23.06
N ASP A 171 9.37 9.99 23.80
CA ASP A 171 9.10 9.25 25.04
C ASP A 171 8.00 8.18 24.90
N ALA A 172 7.77 7.66 23.69
CA ALA A 172 6.64 6.78 23.39
C ALA A 172 7.02 5.31 23.22
N GLY A 173 8.31 4.98 23.24
CA GLY A 173 8.80 3.62 23.12
C GLY A 173 8.90 2.88 24.45
N VAL A 174 9.35 1.64 24.37
CA VAL A 174 9.72 0.80 25.51
C VAL A 174 11.21 0.47 25.48
N GLU A 175 11.85 0.37 26.64
CA GLU A 175 13.25 0.00 26.72
C GLU A 175 13.53 -1.39 26.10
N VAL A 176 14.51 -1.42 25.20
CA VAL A 176 15.10 -2.64 24.65
C VAL A 176 16.56 -2.69 25.13
N PRO A 177 16.86 -3.47 26.19
CA PRO A 177 18.18 -3.42 26.84
C PRO A 177 19.34 -3.63 25.88
N GLY A 178 20.33 -2.74 25.95
CA GLY A 178 21.52 -2.76 25.09
C GLY A 178 21.32 -2.12 23.71
N LEU A 179 20.08 -1.83 23.29
CA LEU A 179 19.78 -1.20 21.99
C LEU A 179 19.19 0.20 22.12
N THR A 180 18.42 0.47 23.17
CA THR A 180 17.85 1.80 23.44
C THR A 180 18.48 2.47 24.67
N ASP A 181 19.61 1.95 25.15
CA ASP A 181 20.28 2.51 26.33
C ASP A 181 20.71 3.96 26.06
N GLY A 182 20.54 4.83 27.05
CA GLY A 182 20.96 6.24 26.94
C GLY A 182 20.00 7.16 26.18
N PHE A 183 18.76 6.71 25.95
CA PHE A 183 17.65 7.52 25.44
C PHE A 183 17.51 8.86 26.21
N LYS A 184 16.89 9.85 25.56
CA LYS A 184 16.62 11.15 26.15
C LYS A 184 15.19 11.19 26.67
N GLY A 185 14.98 11.80 27.82
CA GLY A 185 13.64 11.91 28.41
C GLY A 185 13.29 10.76 29.35
N LYS A 186 12.07 10.26 29.24
CA LYS A 186 11.43 9.27 30.13
C LYS A 186 11.42 7.86 29.55
N ALA A 187 11.47 7.73 28.22
CA ALA A 187 11.48 6.46 27.50
C ALA A 187 12.17 6.66 26.14
N PRO A 188 12.62 5.60 25.46
CA PRO A 188 13.14 5.77 24.10
C PRO A 188 12.09 6.31 23.15
N ASP A 189 12.53 7.09 22.19
CA ASP A 189 11.69 7.59 21.12
C ASP A 189 11.41 6.47 20.10
N LEU A 190 10.31 6.62 19.38
CA LEU A 190 10.06 5.76 18.21
C LEU A 190 10.98 6.15 17.06
N GLY A 191 11.45 5.14 16.34
CA GLY A 191 12.28 5.33 15.17
C GLY A 191 13.77 5.31 15.47
N ALA A 192 14.55 5.70 14.46
CA ALA A 192 16.00 5.51 14.43
C ALA A 192 16.81 6.63 15.10
N TYR A 193 16.14 7.71 15.50
CA TYR A 193 16.75 8.89 16.08
C TYR A 193 15.98 9.33 17.33
N GLU A 194 16.74 9.62 18.38
CA GLU A 194 16.26 10.28 19.59
C GLU A 194 16.15 11.79 19.40
N PHE A 195 15.05 12.38 19.83
CA PHE A 195 14.86 13.82 19.86
C PHE A 195 15.84 14.48 20.83
N GLY A 196 16.66 15.40 20.31
CA GLY A 196 17.75 16.02 21.09
C GLY A 196 18.92 15.09 21.39
N GLY A 197 18.94 13.89 20.81
CA GLY A 197 20.09 12.98 20.82
C GLY A 197 21.11 13.30 19.72
N ASP A 198 22.14 12.46 19.66
CA ASP A 198 23.16 12.55 18.62
C ASP A 198 22.58 12.15 17.26
N TYR A 199 22.86 12.96 16.23
CA TYR A 199 22.46 12.64 14.85
C TYR A 199 23.58 11.89 14.14
N TRP A 200 23.51 10.58 14.16
CA TRP A 200 24.43 9.74 13.39
C TRP A 200 24.14 9.85 11.88
N VAL A 201 25.20 9.81 11.09
CA VAL A 201 25.17 9.86 9.62
C VAL A 201 25.78 8.55 9.10
N ALA A 202 25.11 7.93 8.13
CA ALA A 202 25.60 6.71 7.51
C ALA A 202 26.46 7.03 6.28
N GLY A 203 27.28 6.06 5.86
CA GLY A 203 28.15 6.19 4.71
C GLY A 203 29.54 6.73 5.05
N ALA A 204 30.33 6.93 4.00
CA ALA A 204 31.68 7.46 4.16
C ALA A 204 31.66 8.95 4.49
N ASP A 205 32.58 9.38 5.35
CA ASP A 205 32.75 10.78 5.76
C ASP A 205 33.75 11.55 4.88
N TRP A 206 34.26 10.93 3.81
CA TRP A 206 35.11 11.61 2.83
C TRP A 206 34.28 12.46 1.88
N THR A 207 34.89 13.54 1.40
CA THR A 207 34.28 14.43 0.42
C THR A 207 34.29 13.76 -0.94
N GLU A 208 33.12 13.66 -1.57
CA GLU A 208 33.04 13.23 -2.97
C GLU A 208 33.70 14.23 -3.91
N GLU A 209 34.15 13.76 -5.07
CA GLU A 209 34.69 14.61 -6.14
C GLU A 209 33.69 15.74 -6.50
N PRO A 210 34.16 16.95 -6.83
CA PRO A 210 33.29 18.04 -7.23
C PRO A 210 32.38 17.65 -8.40
N GLY A 211 31.07 17.65 -8.19
CA GLY A 211 30.08 17.40 -9.24
C GLY A 211 29.17 16.19 -9.01
N THR A 212 29.40 15.39 -7.96
CA THR A 212 28.41 14.40 -7.54
C THR A 212 27.23 15.12 -6.85
N PRO A 213 25.99 14.93 -7.30
CA PRO A 213 24.83 15.51 -6.62
C PRO A 213 24.72 14.93 -5.21
N SER A 214 24.80 15.77 -4.18
CA SER A 214 24.37 15.39 -2.83
C SER A 214 22.89 15.02 -2.91
N LEU A 215 22.54 13.81 -2.50
CA LEU A 215 21.15 13.42 -2.34
C LEU A 215 20.50 14.33 -1.30
N VAL A 216 19.57 15.18 -1.73
CA VAL A 216 18.78 15.99 -0.81
C VAL A 216 17.76 15.07 -0.16
N LYS A 217 18.05 14.65 1.06
CA LYS A 217 17.13 13.91 1.92
C LYS A 217 16.16 14.89 2.58
N ASP A 218 14.90 14.91 2.13
CA ASP A 218 13.79 15.53 2.86
C ASP A 218 12.76 14.45 3.22
N LEU A 219 12.88 13.92 4.44
CA LEU A 219 11.96 12.94 5.02
C LEU A 219 10.84 13.58 5.83
N ARG A 220 10.60 14.88 5.71
CA ARG A 220 9.59 15.55 6.53
C ARG A 220 8.24 14.88 6.36
N PHE A 221 7.62 14.54 7.48
CA PHE A 221 6.32 13.91 7.51
C PHE A 221 5.49 14.52 8.64
N GLU A 222 4.22 14.78 8.32
CA GLU A 222 3.19 15.20 9.26
C GLU A 222 1.94 14.38 8.92
N PRO A 223 1.39 13.59 9.85
CA PRO A 223 0.18 12.83 9.60
C PRO A 223 -0.95 13.75 9.12
N ARG A 224 -1.55 13.41 7.98
CA ARG A 224 -2.67 14.18 7.45
C ARG A 224 -3.92 14.03 8.33
N PRO A 225 -4.74 15.10 8.46
CA PRO A 225 -6.05 14.99 9.08
C PRO A 225 -6.97 14.01 8.32
N PRO A 226 -8.00 13.45 8.97
CA PRO A 226 -8.98 12.58 8.31
C PRO A 226 -9.62 13.22 7.07
N VAL A 227 -9.76 12.43 6.01
CA VAL A 227 -10.44 12.84 4.78
C VAL A 227 -11.96 12.72 4.94
N THR A 228 -12.68 13.65 4.31
CA THR A 228 -14.14 13.68 4.16
C THR A 228 -14.46 14.03 2.70
N GLU A 229 -15.72 13.99 2.31
CA GLU A 229 -16.18 14.49 1.01
C GLU A 229 -15.70 15.94 0.76
N ALA A 230 -15.77 16.79 1.79
CA ALA A 230 -15.40 18.20 1.67
C ALA A 230 -13.88 18.44 1.63
N THR A 231 -13.10 17.47 2.12
CA THR A 231 -11.63 17.56 2.23
C THR A 231 -10.93 16.49 1.39
N MET A 232 -11.61 15.99 0.36
CA MET A 232 -11.10 14.98 -0.56
C MET A 232 -9.73 15.40 -1.13
N ILE A 233 -8.82 14.44 -1.28
CA ILE A 233 -7.53 14.68 -1.90
C ILE A 233 -7.80 14.91 -3.40
N THR A 234 -7.52 16.13 -3.88
CA THR A 234 -7.84 16.52 -5.27
C THR A 234 -6.61 16.52 -6.17
N GLU A 235 -5.41 16.55 -5.60
CA GLU A 235 -4.17 16.38 -6.36
C GLU A 235 -4.22 15.03 -7.09
N GLY A 236 -4.02 15.05 -8.41
CA GLY A 236 -4.05 13.86 -9.26
C GLY A 236 -5.37 13.08 -9.34
N LEU A 237 -6.45 13.54 -8.72
CA LEU A 237 -7.76 12.86 -8.73
C LEU A 237 -8.40 12.93 -10.13
N GLN A 238 -8.48 11.79 -10.81
CA GLN A 238 -8.98 11.64 -12.19
C GLN A 238 -10.48 11.33 -12.28
N LEU A 239 -11.02 10.66 -11.27
CA LEU A 239 -12.42 10.23 -11.21
C LEU A 239 -12.86 10.11 -9.75
N TRP A 240 -14.04 10.64 -9.44
CA TRP A 240 -14.73 10.43 -8.18
C TRP A 240 -16.22 10.20 -8.42
N LEU A 241 -16.66 8.94 -8.32
CA LEU A 241 -18.07 8.57 -8.41
C LEU A 241 -18.53 8.15 -7.02
N ASP A 242 -19.57 8.80 -6.49
CA ASP A 242 -20.10 8.52 -5.15
C ASP A 242 -21.61 8.32 -5.21
N ALA A 243 -22.09 7.09 -4.99
CA ALA A 243 -23.52 6.80 -5.08
C ALA A 243 -24.31 7.46 -3.93
N ALA A 244 -23.66 7.74 -2.80
CA ALA A 244 -24.28 8.38 -1.64
C ALA A 244 -24.46 9.90 -1.80
N ASP A 245 -23.78 10.53 -2.76
CA ASP A 245 -24.07 11.88 -3.16
C ASP A 245 -25.34 11.88 -4.02
N ALA A 246 -26.47 12.22 -3.39
CA ALA A 246 -27.78 12.25 -4.02
C ALA A 246 -27.87 13.21 -5.21
N ALA A 247 -26.99 14.20 -5.31
CA ALA A 247 -26.93 15.10 -6.45
C ALA A 247 -26.16 14.51 -7.64
N SER A 248 -25.37 13.46 -7.42
CA SER A 248 -24.49 12.89 -8.45
C SER A 248 -25.13 11.79 -9.29
N VAL A 249 -26.20 11.13 -8.82
CA VAL A 249 -26.84 10.03 -9.57
C VAL A 249 -28.18 10.47 -10.16
N GLU A 250 -28.22 10.69 -11.46
CA GLU A 250 -29.46 10.88 -12.21
C GLU A 250 -30.04 9.50 -12.56
N ALA A 251 -31.27 9.22 -12.11
CA ALA A 251 -31.96 7.96 -12.38
C ALA A 251 -33.43 8.18 -12.74
N GLU A 252 -33.99 7.23 -13.50
CA GLU A 252 -35.44 7.15 -13.73
C GLU A 252 -36.20 6.76 -12.46
N ALA A 253 -37.53 6.88 -12.49
CA ALA A 253 -38.39 6.49 -11.37
C ALA A 253 -38.29 5.01 -10.98
N ASN A 254 -37.87 4.14 -11.91
CA ASN A 254 -37.62 2.72 -11.67
C ASN A 254 -36.20 2.44 -11.10
N GLY A 255 -35.40 3.49 -10.88
CA GLY A 255 -34.02 3.41 -10.42
C GLY A 255 -32.97 3.23 -11.52
N SER A 256 -33.36 3.03 -12.78
CA SER A 256 -32.41 2.89 -13.90
C SER A 256 -31.56 4.14 -14.01
N VAL A 257 -30.24 3.98 -13.88
CA VAL A 257 -29.30 5.09 -13.91
C VAL A 257 -29.25 5.67 -15.33
N LEU A 258 -29.31 6.99 -15.43
CA LEU A 258 -29.14 7.76 -16.66
C LEU A 258 -27.75 8.40 -16.73
N ARG A 259 -27.21 8.80 -15.58
CA ARG A 259 -25.89 9.39 -15.41
C ARG A 259 -25.42 9.22 -13.97
N TRP A 260 -24.16 8.88 -13.79
CA TRP A 260 -23.47 9.01 -12.51
C TRP A 260 -22.36 10.04 -12.68
N GLN A 261 -22.58 11.22 -12.12
CA GLN A 261 -21.73 12.38 -12.27
C GLN A 261 -20.38 12.17 -11.58
N ASP A 262 -19.32 12.61 -12.23
CA ASP A 262 -17.98 12.68 -11.65
C ASP A 262 -17.82 13.96 -10.81
N ASN A 263 -17.54 13.77 -9.52
CA ASN A 263 -17.30 14.84 -8.55
C ASN A 263 -15.88 15.41 -8.60
N SER A 264 -15.00 14.85 -9.43
CA SER A 264 -13.68 15.42 -9.71
C SER A 264 -13.77 16.68 -10.60
N ALA A 265 -12.66 17.40 -10.71
CA ALA A 265 -12.54 18.54 -11.63
C ALA A 265 -12.65 18.13 -13.12
N HIS A 266 -12.52 16.84 -13.45
CA HIS A 266 -12.53 16.36 -14.83
C HIS A 266 -13.92 16.10 -15.42
N ARG A 267 -14.96 15.98 -14.59
CA ARG A 267 -16.36 15.82 -15.03
C ARG A 267 -16.57 14.67 -16.02
N ARG A 268 -15.90 13.54 -15.77
CA ARG A 268 -15.97 12.30 -16.56
C ARG A 268 -17.17 11.46 -16.15
N ASP A 269 -18.35 12.03 -16.31
CA ASP A 269 -19.61 11.39 -15.91
C ASP A 269 -19.74 9.98 -16.53
N ALA A 270 -20.11 9.00 -15.72
CA ALA A 270 -20.40 7.65 -16.19
C ALA A 270 -21.82 7.58 -16.74
N VAL A 271 -21.93 7.39 -18.06
CA VAL A 271 -23.22 7.39 -18.78
C VAL A 271 -23.44 6.02 -19.44
N PRO A 272 -24.54 5.32 -19.15
CA PRO A 272 -24.90 4.10 -19.88
C PRO A 272 -25.03 4.35 -21.37
N ALA A 273 -24.48 3.45 -22.20
CA ALA A 273 -24.53 3.59 -23.66
C ALA A 273 -25.96 3.53 -24.22
N LYS A 274 -26.87 2.87 -23.48
CA LYS A 274 -28.30 2.78 -23.76
C LYS A 274 -29.08 2.85 -22.44
N PRO A 275 -30.27 3.47 -22.44
CA PRO A 275 -31.18 3.38 -21.29
C PRO A 275 -31.55 1.92 -21.00
N GLY A 276 -31.74 1.59 -19.73
CA GLY A 276 -32.21 0.26 -19.33
C GLY A 276 -31.83 -0.08 -17.89
N SER A 277 -32.23 -1.29 -17.47
CA SER A 277 -32.08 -1.77 -16.10
C SER A 277 -30.73 -2.45 -15.82
N ALA A 278 -29.71 -2.24 -16.65
CA ALA A 278 -28.38 -2.83 -16.44
C ALA A 278 -27.66 -2.22 -15.24
N PHE A 279 -27.97 -0.94 -14.94
CA PHE A 279 -27.46 -0.20 -13.79
C PHE A 279 -28.65 0.40 -13.05
N VAL A 280 -28.82 0.06 -11.78
CA VAL A 280 -29.96 0.50 -10.97
C VAL A 280 -29.45 1.14 -9.69
N LEU A 281 -29.85 2.39 -9.42
CA LEU A 281 -29.64 3.03 -8.14
C LEU A 281 -30.50 2.30 -7.09
N GLN A 282 -29.86 1.65 -6.13
CA GLN A 282 -30.52 0.93 -5.04
C GLN A 282 -30.38 1.71 -3.73
N PRO A 283 -31.46 2.34 -3.23
CA PRO A 283 -31.43 3.06 -1.96
C PRO A 283 -31.17 2.12 -0.78
N GLY A 284 -30.32 2.56 0.16
CA GLY A 284 -30.14 1.88 1.45
C GLY A 284 -29.46 0.51 1.40
N ALA A 285 -28.91 0.10 0.25
CA ALA A 285 -28.37 -1.24 0.05
C ALA A 285 -27.04 -1.50 0.78
N LEU A 286 -26.29 -0.45 1.16
CA LEU A 286 -25.05 -0.58 1.90
C LEU A 286 -25.05 0.35 3.13
N ASN A 287 -25.23 -0.24 4.32
CA ASN A 287 -25.28 0.49 5.59
C ASN A 287 -26.23 1.71 5.57
N GLY A 288 -27.42 1.55 4.96
CA GLY A 288 -28.42 2.61 4.84
C GLY A 288 -28.10 3.68 3.78
N LYS A 289 -27.02 3.52 3.01
CA LYS A 289 -26.63 4.39 1.90
C LYS A 289 -26.95 3.76 0.54
N PRO A 290 -27.26 4.56 -0.48
CA PRO A 290 -27.50 4.07 -1.83
C PRO A 290 -26.21 3.56 -2.49
N VAL A 291 -26.38 2.63 -3.45
CA VAL A 291 -25.31 2.10 -4.32
C VAL A 291 -25.83 2.04 -5.75
N VAL A 292 -24.93 1.95 -6.73
CA VAL A 292 -25.29 1.57 -8.10
C VAL A 292 -25.12 0.06 -8.25
N HIS A 293 -26.23 -0.64 -8.45
CA HIS A 293 -26.25 -2.07 -8.72
C HIS A 293 -26.00 -2.34 -10.21
N PHE A 294 -24.97 -3.13 -10.50
CA PHE A 294 -24.67 -3.66 -11.82
C PHE A 294 -25.31 -5.04 -11.93
N GLY A 295 -26.18 -5.24 -12.94
CA GLY A 295 -26.98 -6.47 -13.09
C GLY A 295 -26.42 -7.52 -14.05
N GLY A 296 -25.11 -7.51 -14.32
CA GLY A 296 -24.45 -8.54 -15.13
C GLY A 296 -24.71 -8.50 -16.64
N ALA A 297 -25.18 -7.36 -17.17
CA ALA A 297 -25.61 -7.25 -18.57
C ALA A 297 -24.88 -6.18 -19.42
N ASP A 298 -24.22 -5.21 -18.80
CA ASP A 298 -23.55 -4.12 -19.50
C ASP A 298 -22.42 -3.52 -18.64
N SER A 299 -21.66 -2.55 -19.18
CA SER A 299 -20.58 -1.83 -18.51
C SER A 299 -20.61 -0.32 -18.81
N LEU A 300 -19.96 0.48 -17.96
CA LEU A 300 -19.80 1.93 -18.16
C LEU A 300 -18.41 2.22 -18.73
N LYS A 301 -18.36 2.73 -19.97
CA LYS A 301 -17.11 3.05 -20.67
C LYS A 301 -16.71 4.50 -20.35
N LEU A 302 -15.68 4.67 -19.52
CA LEU A 302 -15.24 5.96 -19.00
C LEU A 302 -14.17 6.63 -19.88
N GLY A 303 -13.56 5.87 -20.78
CA GLY A 303 -12.62 6.40 -21.78
C GLY A 303 -11.20 6.58 -21.24
N THR A 304 -10.48 7.58 -21.75
CA THR A 304 -9.06 7.80 -21.43
C THR A 304 -8.88 8.96 -20.47
N PHE A 305 -8.24 8.71 -19.33
CA PHE A 305 -7.90 9.73 -18.32
C PHE A 305 -6.49 10.27 -18.54
N ARG A 306 -5.53 9.38 -18.83
CA ARG A 306 -4.13 9.71 -19.12
C ARG A 306 -3.60 8.82 -20.24
N THR A 307 -2.89 9.41 -21.19
CA THR A 307 -2.19 8.67 -22.26
C THR A 307 -0.82 8.18 -21.80
N GLY A 308 -0.44 6.97 -22.17
CA GLY A 308 0.84 6.36 -21.83
C GLY A 308 0.88 5.70 -20.44
N PRO A 309 1.96 4.98 -20.12
CA PRO A 309 2.15 4.36 -18.82
C PRO A 309 2.61 5.35 -17.76
N GLY A 310 2.27 5.08 -16.50
CA GLY A 310 2.64 5.91 -15.35
C GLY A 310 2.14 5.30 -14.04
N PRO A 311 2.31 6.00 -12.91
CA PRO A 311 1.71 5.60 -11.64
C PRO A 311 0.18 5.68 -11.67
N LEU A 312 -0.46 5.05 -10.68
CA LEU A 312 -1.88 5.22 -10.34
C LEU A 312 -2.19 4.68 -8.95
N THR A 313 -3.29 5.18 -8.38
CA THR A 313 -4.02 4.53 -7.29
C THR A 313 -5.51 4.47 -7.61
N VAL A 314 -6.14 3.31 -7.43
CA VAL A 314 -7.57 3.08 -7.65
C VAL A 314 -8.15 2.49 -6.37
N LEU A 315 -9.27 3.05 -5.90
CA LEU A 315 -10.02 2.56 -4.75
C LEU A 315 -11.49 2.38 -5.15
N VAL A 316 -12.06 1.19 -4.92
CA VAL A 316 -13.46 0.91 -5.20
C VAL A 316 -14.13 0.20 -4.03
N VAL A 317 -15.20 0.79 -3.51
CA VAL A 317 -16.06 0.13 -2.52
C VAL A 317 -17.13 -0.66 -3.27
N SER A 318 -17.19 -1.96 -3.02
CA SER A 318 -18.15 -2.85 -3.67
C SER A 318 -18.63 -3.95 -2.72
N GLN A 319 -19.81 -4.49 -2.99
CA GLN A 319 -20.33 -5.73 -2.37
C GLN A 319 -21.02 -6.60 -3.42
N GLY A 320 -20.94 -7.92 -3.27
CA GLY A 320 -21.64 -8.88 -4.12
C GLY A 320 -22.45 -9.83 -3.26
N ARG A 321 -23.71 -9.49 -2.97
CA ARG A 321 -24.56 -10.23 -2.01
C ARG A 321 -24.90 -11.66 -2.46
N GLU A 322 -24.76 -11.94 -3.76
CA GLU A 322 -25.05 -13.24 -4.35
C GLU A 322 -23.86 -13.75 -5.18
N ALA A 323 -23.75 -15.07 -5.30
CA ALA A 323 -22.82 -15.74 -6.20
C ALA A 323 -23.38 -15.76 -7.65
N ALA A 324 -23.65 -14.58 -8.20
CA ALA A 324 -24.36 -14.40 -9.46
C ALA A 324 -23.47 -13.89 -10.61
N GLY A 325 -24.01 -13.89 -11.82
CA GLY A 325 -23.37 -13.40 -13.04
C GLY A 325 -22.38 -14.37 -13.71
N ALA A 326 -21.66 -13.84 -14.71
CA ALA A 326 -20.68 -14.60 -15.50
C ALA A 326 -19.42 -14.95 -14.69
N GLY A 327 -18.61 -15.90 -15.15
CA GLY A 327 -17.26 -16.09 -14.61
C GLY A 327 -16.35 -14.90 -14.95
N TRP A 328 -15.40 -14.60 -14.07
CA TRP A 328 -14.33 -13.61 -14.25
C TRP A 328 -14.81 -12.17 -14.46
N GLN A 329 -15.66 -11.66 -13.57
CA GLN A 329 -16.22 -10.31 -13.70
C GLN A 329 -15.21 -9.23 -13.28
N ARG A 330 -15.23 -8.09 -13.97
CA ARG A 330 -14.40 -6.93 -13.63
C ARG A 330 -15.23 -5.91 -12.85
N ILE A 331 -14.69 -5.44 -11.73
CA ILE A 331 -15.22 -4.28 -11.02
C ILE A 331 -14.83 -3.03 -11.78
N VAL A 332 -13.54 -2.86 -12.09
CA VAL A 332 -13.01 -1.78 -12.91
C VAL A 332 -11.73 -2.25 -13.59
N GLY A 333 -11.39 -1.69 -14.74
CA GLY A 333 -10.10 -1.92 -15.38
C GLY A 333 -9.75 -0.82 -16.37
N ALA A 334 -8.51 -0.84 -16.85
CA ALA A 334 -8.06 0.01 -17.94
C ALA A 334 -7.19 -0.79 -18.91
N ARG A 335 -7.26 -0.42 -20.19
CA ARG A 335 -6.52 -1.08 -21.24
C ARG A 335 -6.23 -0.13 -22.41
N THR A 336 -5.00 -0.20 -22.92
CA THR A 336 -4.60 0.47 -24.17
C THR A 336 -4.55 -0.50 -25.36
N GLY A 337 -4.72 0.03 -26.57
CA GLY A 337 -4.53 -0.68 -27.85
C GLY A 337 -5.59 -1.74 -28.24
N SER A 338 -5.68 -2.03 -29.54
CA SER A 338 -6.51 -3.11 -30.11
C SER A 338 -5.70 -4.41 -30.28
N GLY A 339 -6.22 -5.57 -29.85
CA GLY A 339 -5.55 -6.88 -29.97
C GLY A 339 -5.70 -7.80 -28.74
N PHE A 340 -5.14 -9.01 -28.75
CA PHE A 340 -5.24 -9.97 -27.63
C PHE A 340 -4.34 -9.63 -26.42
N ALA A 341 -4.00 -8.35 -26.19
CA ALA A 341 -3.35 -7.94 -24.95
C ALA A 341 -4.34 -8.17 -23.79
N LYS A 342 -3.94 -8.99 -22.84
CA LYS A 342 -4.76 -9.32 -21.67
C LYS A 342 -4.98 -8.05 -20.87
N ASP A 343 -6.22 -7.82 -20.45
CA ASP A 343 -6.56 -6.66 -19.63
C ASP A 343 -6.01 -6.76 -18.20
N TRP A 344 -5.57 -7.96 -17.78
CA TRP A 344 -4.97 -8.22 -16.46
C TRP A 344 -3.44 -8.22 -16.43
N GLU A 345 -2.76 -7.92 -17.55
CA GLU A 345 -1.29 -7.87 -17.62
C GLU A 345 -0.80 -6.44 -17.88
N GLU A 346 0.32 -6.08 -17.24
CA GLU A 346 0.98 -4.79 -17.43
C GLU A 346 1.20 -4.49 -18.94
N PRO A 347 0.93 -3.27 -19.42
CA PRO A 347 0.59 -2.07 -18.64
C PRO A 347 -0.91 -1.93 -18.32
N ASN A 348 -1.73 -2.89 -18.72
CA ASN A 348 -3.15 -2.95 -18.42
C ASN A 348 -3.38 -3.48 -17.00
N TRP A 349 -4.59 -3.30 -16.49
CA TRP A 349 -4.94 -3.78 -15.17
C TRP A 349 -6.45 -3.96 -14.99
N ILE A 350 -6.80 -4.81 -14.03
CA ILE A 350 -8.16 -5.00 -13.55
C ILE A 350 -8.20 -5.09 -12.03
N LEU A 351 -9.30 -4.62 -11.46
CA LEU A 351 -9.83 -5.09 -10.19
C LEU A 351 -10.99 -6.03 -10.50
N ALA A 352 -10.88 -7.28 -10.06
CA ALA A 352 -11.82 -8.33 -10.38
C ALA A 352 -12.69 -8.69 -9.19
N ARG A 353 -13.93 -9.09 -9.48
CA ARG A 353 -14.84 -9.67 -8.51
C ARG A 353 -14.25 -10.98 -7.94
N PRO A 354 -14.34 -11.24 -6.63
CA PRO A 354 -13.88 -12.50 -6.04
C PRO A 354 -14.54 -13.75 -6.65
N GLY A 355 -13.79 -14.86 -6.65
CA GLY A 355 -14.24 -16.18 -7.12
C GLY A 355 -13.82 -16.54 -8.56
N GLY A 356 -13.32 -15.59 -9.34
CA GLY A 356 -12.81 -15.85 -10.69
C GLY A 356 -13.84 -16.55 -11.57
N GLY A 357 -13.51 -17.71 -12.12
CA GLY A 357 -14.42 -18.49 -12.98
C GLY A 357 -15.69 -19.01 -12.29
N LYS A 358 -15.77 -18.93 -10.95
CA LYS A 358 -16.95 -19.26 -10.15
C LYS A 358 -17.24 -18.11 -9.18
N PRO A 359 -18.09 -17.15 -9.58
CA PRO A 359 -18.43 -15.99 -8.76
C PRO A 359 -18.76 -16.37 -7.31
N ALA A 360 -18.09 -15.77 -6.33
CA ALA A 360 -18.41 -15.92 -4.90
C ALA A 360 -19.15 -14.69 -4.38
N ALA A 361 -20.06 -14.85 -3.42
CA ALA A 361 -20.61 -13.69 -2.69
C ALA A 361 -19.51 -13.06 -1.81
N TYR A 362 -19.57 -11.75 -1.63
CA TYR A 362 -18.67 -10.98 -0.79
C TYR A 362 -19.41 -9.81 -0.13
N GLY A 363 -19.04 -9.52 1.11
CA GLY A 363 -19.56 -8.38 1.85
C GLY A 363 -19.03 -7.05 1.30
N ALA A 364 -19.40 -5.95 1.96
CA ALA A 364 -18.80 -4.66 1.67
C ALA A 364 -17.30 -4.69 1.95
N GLU A 365 -16.51 -4.47 0.91
CA GLU A 365 -15.06 -4.43 1.01
C GLU A 365 -14.48 -3.38 0.05
N LEU A 366 -13.21 -3.09 0.24
CA LEU A 366 -12.46 -2.11 -0.54
C LEU A 366 -11.48 -2.83 -1.45
N PHE A 367 -11.65 -2.64 -2.76
CA PHE A 367 -10.72 -3.10 -3.77
C PHE A 367 -9.73 -1.99 -4.08
N THR A 368 -8.43 -2.27 -3.97
CA THR A 368 -7.38 -1.29 -4.25
C THR A 368 -6.38 -1.78 -5.29
N LEU A 369 -5.94 -0.86 -6.13
CA LEU A 369 -4.78 -1.04 -7.00
C LEU A 369 -3.86 0.17 -6.83
N LYS A 370 -2.63 -0.04 -6.37
CA LYS A 370 -1.64 1.01 -6.18
C LYS A 370 -0.35 0.63 -6.91
N ARG A 371 0.14 1.50 -7.79
CA ARG A 371 1.30 1.24 -8.66
C ARG A 371 2.15 2.50 -8.87
N ARG A 372 3.47 2.36 -8.80
CA ARG A 372 4.44 3.47 -8.91
C ARG A 372 4.82 3.85 -10.35
N ASN A 373 4.67 2.96 -11.31
CA ASN A 373 4.97 3.20 -12.72
C ASN A 373 4.37 2.09 -13.58
N ALA A 374 4.45 2.26 -14.91
CA ALA A 374 4.15 1.24 -15.92
C ALA A 374 2.67 0.89 -16.18
N TYR A 375 1.69 1.62 -15.62
CA TYR A 375 0.26 1.32 -15.86
C TYR A 375 -0.47 2.43 -16.63
N VAL A 376 -1.44 2.04 -17.46
CA VAL A 376 -2.24 2.98 -18.26
C VAL A 376 -3.50 3.44 -17.52
N LEU A 377 -4.00 4.63 -17.85
CA LEU A 377 -5.37 5.05 -17.56
C LEU A 377 -6.11 5.33 -18.87
N GLU A 378 -5.96 4.43 -19.84
CA GLU A 378 -6.63 4.46 -21.14
C GLU A 378 -7.74 3.42 -21.18
N GLY A 379 -8.82 3.69 -21.92
CA GLY A 379 -9.89 2.71 -22.11
C GLY A 379 -10.47 2.18 -20.79
N VAL A 380 -10.66 3.07 -19.81
CA VAL A 380 -11.17 2.73 -18.48
C VAL A 380 -12.63 2.28 -18.60
N VAL A 381 -12.94 1.13 -17.99
CA VAL A 381 -14.29 0.53 -17.96
C VAL A 381 -14.64 0.17 -16.52
N LEU A 382 -15.86 0.52 -16.11
CA LEU A 382 -16.46 0.12 -14.84
C LEU A 382 -17.51 -0.97 -15.10
N GLY A 383 -17.44 -2.07 -14.35
CA GLY A 383 -18.43 -3.15 -14.36
C GLY A 383 -18.38 -4.12 -15.55
N GLY A 384 -17.27 -4.22 -16.29
CA GLY A 384 -17.14 -5.18 -17.38
C GLY A 384 -15.72 -5.28 -17.94
N SER A 385 -15.50 -6.27 -18.82
CA SER A 385 -14.20 -6.48 -19.46
C SER A 385 -13.81 -5.27 -20.33
N THR A 386 -12.54 -4.86 -20.24
CA THR A 386 -11.99 -3.80 -21.10
C THR A 386 -11.57 -4.33 -22.48
N SER A 387 -11.57 -5.66 -22.65
CA SER A 387 -11.10 -6.34 -23.87
C SER A 387 -12.24 -6.79 -24.80
N ALA A 388 -13.45 -6.93 -24.28
CA ALA A 388 -14.64 -7.33 -25.02
C ALA A 388 -15.92 -6.97 -24.25
N ASP A 389 -17.05 -6.85 -24.96
CA ASP A 389 -18.39 -6.62 -24.38
C ASP A 389 -18.94 -7.90 -23.72
N THR A 390 -18.26 -8.38 -22.67
CA THR A 390 -18.56 -9.61 -21.91
C THR A 390 -18.10 -9.48 -20.44
N GLN A 391 -18.33 -10.52 -19.62
CA GLN A 391 -17.85 -10.61 -18.23
C GLN A 391 -18.29 -9.41 -17.37
N TYR A 392 -19.54 -9.01 -17.56
CA TYR A 392 -20.17 -7.93 -16.83
C TYR A 392 -20.32 -8.24 -15.35
N LEU A 393 -20.19 -7.20 -14.54
CA LEU A 393 -20.32 -7.25 -13.11
C LEU A 393 -21.78 -7.46 -12.71
N ASP A 394 -21.99 -8.42 -11.82
CA ASP A 394 -23.21 -8.61 -11.04
C ASP A 394 -22.86 -8.38 -9.56
N ALA A 395 -22.94 -7.11 -9.16
CA ALA A 395 -22.56 -6.61 -7.84
C ALA A 395 -22.98 -5.14 -7.68
N ASP A 396 -22.86 -4.64 -6.45
CA ASP A 396 -23.06 -3.23 -6.13
C ASP A 396 -21.72 -2.49 -6.12
N ILE A 397 -21.68 -1.29 -6.71
CA ILE A 397 -20.57 -0.34 -6.56
C ILE A 397 -21.09 0.89 -5.82
N ALA A 398 -20.40 1.24 -4.74
CA ALA A 398 -20.78 2.30 -3.84
C ALA A 398 -20.00 3.60 -4.13
N GLU A 399 -18.69 3.50 -4.27
CA GLU A 399 -17.82 4.64 -4.52
C GLU A 399 -16.55 4.23 -5.28
N VAL A 400 -16.09 5.09 -6.18
CA VAL A 400 -14.90 4.89 -7.03
C VAL A 400 -14.02 6.13 -6.96
N LEU A 401 -12.74 5.95 -6.63
CA LEU A 401 -11.70 6.97 -6.69
C LEU A 401 -10.57 6.49 -7.59
N VAL A 402 -10.11 7.33 -8.51
CA VAL A 402 -8.95 7.06 -9.37
C VAL A 402 -7.99 8.23 -9.32
N TYR A 403 -6.73 7.98 -8.99
CA TYR A 403 -5.63 8.93 -8.98
C TYR A 403 -4.60 8.57 -10.05
N ASP A 404 -4.00 9.57 -10.70
CA ASP A 404 -2.95 9.39 -11.72
C ASP A 404 -1.53 9.29 -11.15
N HIS A 405 -1.40 9.23 -9.82
CA HIS A 405 -0.16 9.04 -9.11
C HIS A 405 -0.32 7.96 -8.03
N CYS A 406 0.81 7.47 -7.53
CA CYS A 406 0.83 6.54 -6.42
C CYS A 406 0.73 7.37 -5.14
N LEU A 407 -0.46 7.40 -4.55
CA LEU A 407 -0.70 8.08 -3.27
C LEU A 407 0.37 7.74 -2.22
N ALA A 408 0.73 8.71 -1.39
CA ALA A 408 1.58 8.46 -0.23
C ALA A 408 0.90 7.47 0.75
N GLU A 409 1.64 6.94 1.72
CA GLU A 409 1.09 5.94 2.67
C GLU A 409 -0.04 6.54 3.51
N ASP A 410 0.15 7.75 4.04
CA ASP A 410 -0.84 8.48 4.85
C ASP A 410 -2.07 8.92 4.06
N GLU A 411 -1.89 9.32 2.79
CA GLU A 411 -3.00 9.66 1.91
C GLU A 411 -3.87 8.44 1.59
N ASP A 412 -3.22 7.33 1.23
CA ASP A 412 -3.87 6.05 0.96
C ASP A 412 -4.63 5.56 2.22
N ASP A 413 -4.00 5.64 3.39
CA ASP A 413 -4.64 5.27 4.65
C ASP A 413 -5.83 6.16 5.02
N ALA A 414 -5.70 7.49 4.88
CA ALA A 414 -6.78 8.42 5.18
C ALA A 414 -7.99 8.21 4.25
N LEU A 415 -7.76 7.89 2.98
CA LEU A 415 -8.82 7.56 2.02
C LEU A 415 -9.46 6.21 2.32
N GLN A 416 -8.68 5.19 2.67
CA GLN A 416 -9.21 3.89 3.09
C GLN A 416 -10.08 4.03 4.35
N GLU A 417 -9.64 4.80 5.35
CA GLU A 417 -10.40 5.06 6.57
C GLU A 417 -11.69 5.84 6.29
N TYR A 418 -11.61 6.86 5.42
CA TYR A 418 -12.77 7.60 4.95
C TYR A 418 -13.82 6.65 4.34
N LEU A 419 -13.42 5.80 3.38
CA LEU A 419 -14.31 4.86 2.71
C LEU A 419 -14.88 3.82 3.68
N ALA A 420 -14.04 3.24 4.54
CA ALA A 420 -14.45 2.25 5.54
C ALA A 420 -15.47 2.82 6.53
N LYS A 421 -15.22 4.03 7.04
CA LYS A 421 -16.13 4.74 7.95
C LYS A 421 -17.44 5.10 7.27
N LYS A 422 -17.38 5.62 6.04
CA LYS A 422 -18.56 6.03 5.27
C LYS A 422 -19.47 4.86 4.97
N TRP A 423 -18.91 3.75 4.50
CA TRP A 423 -19.68 2.61 4.00
C TRP A 423 -19.86 1.49 5.02
N GLY A 424 -19.24 1.57 6.20
CA GLY A 424 -19.51 0.70 7.33
C GLY A 424 -18.85 -0.67 7.23
N PHE A 425 -17.59 -0.73 6.79
CA PHE A 425 -16.79 -1.96 6.79
C PHE A 425 -15.49 -1.77 7.58
N LYS A 426 -14.81 -2.88 7.91
CA LYS A 426 -13.52 -2.86 8.60
C LYS A 426 -12.39 -2.99 7.59
N LEU A 427 -11.35 -2.18 7.77
CA LEU A 427 -10.10 -2.37 7.05
C LEU A 427 -9.34 -3.56 7.65
N PRO A 428 -8.57 -4.29 6.82
CA PRO A 428 -7.62 -5.30 7.30
C PRO A 428 -6.49 -4.68 8.12
#